data_AF-M7TH62-F1
#
_entry.id   AF-M7TH62-F1
#
_cell.length_a   1.000
_cell.length_b   1.000
_cell.length_c   1.000
_cell.angle_alpha   90.00
_cell.angle_beta   90.00
_cell.angle_gamma   90.00
#
_symmetry.space_group_name_H-M   'P 1'
#
loop_
_entity.id
_entity.type
_entity.pdbx_description
1 polymer ?
#
loop_
_entity_poly.entity_id
_entity_poly.type
_entity_poly.pdbx_seq_one_letter_code
_entity_poly.pdbx_strand_id
1 'polypeptide(L)'
;MRILTSLLTVSISALGHGPHDGHNLTIQHFADAVHAAFNWDPTYGSVPAIGAWALLGLNPALNTTVDLSDLNAANRTEHRASLTRDDAEAGDASTLNPARLRAFLDDSTTDAITVRSVARSRLRVQEEPGAPFLTETQAATARQERRSNVAGRAGHSETDKAVAPN
;
A
#
# COMPACT_ATOMS: atom_id res chain seq x y z
N MET A 1 -4.08 -0.75 -2.97
CA MET A 1 -3.67 -1.18 -1.63
C MET A 1 -2.14 -1.13 -1.50
N ARG A 2 -1.43 -0.18 -2.13
CA ARG A 2 0.05 -0.12 -2.18
C ARG A 2 0.72 1.02 -1.43
N ILE A 3 -0.01 1.79 -0.62
CA ILE A 3 0.66 2.40 0.54
C ILE A 3 0.97 1.28 1.51
N LEU A 4 0.06 0.33 1.66
CA LEU A 4 0.36 -0.91 2.35
C LEU A 4 1.39 -1.77 1.63
N THR A 5 1.26 -2.17 0.36
CA THR A 5 2.27 -3.09 -0.22
C THR A 5 3.69 -2.48 -0.26
N SER A 6 3.86 -1.18 -0.55
CA SER A 6 5.20 -0.55 -0.48
C SER A 6 5.68 -0.29 0.95
N LEU A 7 4.79 0.05 1.91
CA LEU A 7 5.17 0.13 3.32
C LEU A 7 5.41 -1.26 3.92
N LEU A 8 4.70 -2.31 3.52
CA LEU A 8 4.86 -3.67 4.02
C LEU A 8 6.11 -4.33 3.48
N THR A 9 6.46 -4.17 2.20
CA THR A 9 7.73 -4.71 1.67
C THR A 9 8.93 -4.11 2.42
N VAL A 10 8.90 -2.80 2.70
CA VAL A 10 9.94 -2.15 3.51
C VAL A 10 9.84 -2.56 4.98
N SER A 11 8.63 -2.63 5.56
CA SER A 11 8.45 -2.91 7.00
C SER A 11 8.76 -4.35 7.39
N ILE A 12 8.42 -5.33 6.55
CA ILE A 12 8.66 -6.76 6.84
C ILE A 12 10.17 -7.03 6.88
N SER A 13 10.91 -6.59 5.86
CA SER A 13 12.36 -6.83 5.76
C SER A 13 13.19 -5.86 6.63
N ALA A 14 12.82 -4.57 6.70
CA ALA A 14 13.63 -3.56 7.39
C ALA A 14 13.36 -3.47 8.90
N LEU A 15 12.22 -3.96 9.40
CA LEU A 15 11.89 -3.89 10.84
C LEU A 15 11.99 -5.24 11.55
N GLY A 16 12.35 -6.33 10.87
CA GLY A 16 12.63 -7.64 11.48
C GLY A 16 11.40 -8.42 11.96
N HIS A 17 10.25 -8.23 11.29
CA HIS A 17 8.99 -8.91 11.63
C HIS A 17 8.72 -10.14 10.73
N GLY A 18 9.76 -10.62 10.05
CA GLY A 18 9.78 -11.81 9.20
C GLY A 18 11.21 -12.12 8.75
N PRO A 19 11.41 -13.16 7.92
CA PRO A 19 12.69 -13.42 7.27
C PRO A 19 13.23 -12.16 6.56
N HIS A 20 14.42 -11.72 6.97
CA HIS A 20 15.04 -10.47 6.46
C HIS A 20 15.35 -10.52 4.96
N ASP A 21 15.47 -11.71 4.41
CA ASP A 21 15.72 -11.98 3.00
C ASP A 21 14.44 -11.87 2.14
N GLY A 22 13.27 -11.66 2.77
CA GLY A 22 12.00 -11.52 2.07
C GLY A 22 11.43 -12.84 1.56
N HIS A 23 11.93 -13.97 2.02
CA HIS A 23 11.46 -15.29 1.61
C HIS A 23 10.51 -15.91 2.63
N ASN A 24 9.69 -16.88 2.20
CA ASN A 24 8.84 -17.70 3.07
C ASN A 24 7.89 -16.89 3.98
N LEU A 25 7.29 -15.82 3.44
CA LEU A 25 6.40 -14.96 4.19
C LEU A 25 5.00 -15.57 4.33
N THR A 26 4.48 -15.58 5.56
CA THR A 26 3.09 -15.96 5.88
C THR A 26 2.21 -14.72 5.95
N ILE A 27 0.89 -14.86 5.86
CA ILE A 27 -0.07 -13.77 6.09
C ILE A 27 0.14 -13.09 7.46
N GLN A 28 0.52 -13.86 8.48
CA GLN A 28 0.78 -13.33 9.81
C GLN A 28 1.98 -12.38 9.82
N HIS A 29 3.05 -12.65 9.06
CA HIS A 29 4.19 -11.72 8.94
C HIS A 29 3.74 -10.35 8.41
N PHE A 30 2.78 -10.29 7.48
CA PHE A 30 2.22 -9.03 6.99
C PHE A 30 1.40 -8.31 8.07
N ALA A 31 0.61 -9.04 8.85
CA ALA A 31 -0.18 -8.49 9.95
C ALA A 31 0.72 -7.89 11.06
N ASP A 32 1.72 -8.66 11.49
CA ASP A 32 2.65 -8.29 12.55
C ASP A 32 3.52 -7.10 12.13
N ALA A 33 4.04 -7.10 10.89
CA ALA A 33 4.85 -6.00 10.39
C ALA A 33 4.08 -4.68 10.34
N VAL A 34 2.81 -4.68 9.91
CA VAL A 34 1.99 -3.46 9.88
C VAL A 34 1.70 -2.94 11.28
N HIS A 35 1.34 -3.84 12.18
CA HIS A 35 1.06 -3.48 13.56
C HIS A 35 2.30 -2.90 14.23
N ALA A 36 3.45 -3.56 14.11
CA ALA A 36 4.67 -3.09 14.74
C ALA A 36 5.24 -1.81 14.13
N ALA A 37 5.18 -1.66 12.80
CA ALA A 37 5.73 -0.51 12.11
C ALA A 37 4.92 0.77 12.31
N PHE A 38 3.60 0.64 12.30
CA PHE A 38 2.69 1.79 12.20
C PHE A 38 1.70 1.87 13.36
N ASN A 39 1.71 0.91 14.29
CA ASN A 39 0.69 0.73 15.32
C ASN A 39 -0.72 0.70 14.74
N TRP A 40 -0.86 0.05 13.58
CA TRP A 40 -2.15 -0.13 12.90
C TRP A 40 -2.80 -1.44 13.31
N ASP A 41 -4.12 -1.53 13.14
CA ASP A 41 -4.82 -2.79 13.35
C ASP A 41 -4.22 -3.88 12.43
N PRO A 42 -3.89 -5.08 12.94
CA PRO A 42 -3.26 -6.13 12.14
C PRO A 42 -4.06 -6.55 10.90
N THR A 43 -5.38 -6.31 10.88
CA THR A 43 -6.22 -6.57 9.70
C THR A 43 -5.83 -5.73 8.50
N TYR A 44 -5.21 -4.56 8.72
CA TYR A 44 -4.61 -3.80 7.65
C TYR A 44 -3.51 -4.62 6.97
N GLY A 45 -2.69 -5.40 7.67
CA GLY A 45 -1.69 -6.27 7.02
C GLY A 45 -2.26 -7.56 6.45
N SER A 46 -3.14 -8.24 7.19
CA SER A 46 -3.60 -9.59 6.83
C SER A 46 -4.60 -9.63 5.67
N VAL A 47 -5.56 -8.69 5.61
CA VAL A 47 -6.57 -8.67 4.53
C VAL A 47 -5.93 -8.46 3.15
N PRO A 48 -4.98 -7.53 2.97
CA PRO A 48 -4.21 -7.41 1.73
C PRO A 48 -3.43 -8.67 1.36
N ALA A 49 -2.81 -9.32 2.35
CA ALA A 49 -2.03 -10.53 2.11
C ALA A 49 -2.92 -11.68 1.63
N ILE A 50 -4.11 -11.87 2.24
CA ILE A 50 -5.11 -12.83 1.76
C ILE A 50 -5.48 -12.56 0.29
N GLY A 51 -5.71 -11.28 -0.06
CA GLY A 51 -5.98 -10.89 -1.45
C GLY A 51 -4.83 -11.22 -2.40
N ALA A 52 -3.58 -10.99 -1.96
CA ALA A 52 -2.40 -11.33 -2.75
C ALA A 52 -2.28 -12.86 -2.98
N TRP A 53 -2.54 -13.67 -1.96
CA TRP A 53 -2.54 -15.14 -2.07
C TRP A 53 -3.55 -15.61 -3.11
N ALA A 54 -4.79 -15.08 -3.04
CA ALA A 54 -5.82 -15.42 -4.02
C ALA A 54 -5.39 -15.07 -5.45
N LEU A 55 -4.75 -13.91 -5.66
CA LEU A 55 -4.24 -13.47 -6.96
C LEU A 55 -3.06 -14.31 -7.46
N LEU A 56 -2.29 -14.90 -6.54
CA LEU A 56 -1.21 -15.84 -6.84
C LEU A 56 -1.70 -17.30 -7.03
N GLY A 57 -3.00 -17.55 -6.83
CA GLY A 57 -3.58 -18.90 -6.91
C GLY A 57 -3.27 -19.77 -5.69
N LEU A 58 -2.85 -19.16 -4.58
CA LEU A 58 -2.54 -19.84 -3.33
C LEU A 58 -3.77 -19.90 -2.43
N ASN A 59 -3.96 -21.03 -1.75
CA ASN A 59 -5.00 -21.16 -0.75
C ASN A 59 -4.49 -20.64 0.61
N PRO A 60 -5.07 -19.54 1.15
CA PRO A 60 -4.65 -19.00 2.45
C PRO A 60 -4.90 -19.96 3.62
N ALA A 61 -5.80 -20.94 3.46
CA ALA A 61 -6.07 -21.96 4.47
C ALA A 61 -5.00 -23.07 4.54
N LEU A 62 -4.09 -23.14 3.57
CA LEU A 62 -3.08 -24.22 3.47
C LEU A 62 -1.70 -23.84 4.03
N ASN A 63 -1.61 -22.83 4.89
CA ASN A 63 -0.36 -22.32 5.46
C ASN A 63 0.76 -22.13 4.41
N THR A 64 0.36 -21.59 3.25
CA THR A 64 1.24 -21.32 2.12
C THR A 64 2.07 -20.06 2.38
N THR A 65 3.30 -20.05 1.90
CA THR A 65 4.20 -18.89 1.98
C THR A 65 4.39 -18.25 0.60
N VAL A 66 4.80 -16.99 0.58
CA VAL A 66 5.27 -16.30 -0.64
C VAL A 66 6.61 -15.64 -0.38
N ASP A 67 7.36 -15.42 -1.44
CA ASP A 67 8.50 -14.53 -1.41
C ASP A 67 8.04 -13.12 -1.81
N LEU A 68 8.72 -12.07 -1.32
CA LEU A 68 8.38 -10.68 -1.69
C LEU A 68 8.43 -10.46 -3.21
N SER A 69 9.29 -11.19 -3.92
CA SER A 69 9.38 -11.16 -5.38
C SER A 69 8.11 -11.64 -6.07
N ASP A 70 7.32 -12.52 -5.45
CA ASP A 70 6.07 -13.01 -6.04
C ASP A 70 5.03 -11.88 -6.15
N LEU A 71 5.13 -10.85 -5.30
CA LEU A 71 4.27 -9.66 -5.33
C LEU A 71 4.60 -8.70 -6.49
N ASN A 72 5.65 -8.97 -7.26
CA ASN A 72 6.01 -8.24 -8.48
C ASN A 72 5.31 -8.82 -9.73
N ALA A 73 4.43 -9.81 -9.58
CA ALA A 73 3.70 -10.38 -10.70
C ALA A 73 2.83 -9.32 -11.41
N ALA A 74 3.31 -8.89 -12.58
CA ALA A 74 2.68 -7.89 -13.44
C ALA A 74 1.22 -8.24 -13.75
N ASN A 75 0.33 -7.26 -13.64
CA ASN A 75 -1.11 -7.38 -13.88
C ASN A 75 -1.84 -8.43 -13.03
N ARG A 76 -1.21 -8.95 -11.96
CA ARG A 76 -1.86 -9.78 -10.96
C ARG A 76 -1.91 -9.04 -9.63
N THR A 77 -0.74 -8.87 -9.02
CA THR A 77 -0.54 -8.16 -7.75
C THR A 77 0.06 -6.78 -8.00
N GLU A 78 0.89 -6.67 -9.05
CA GLU A 78 1.44 -5.43 -9.58
C GLU A 78 0.47 -4.80 -10.58
N HIS A 79 0.34 -3.46 -10.54
CA HIS A 79 -0.56 -2.71 -11.41
C HIS A 79 0.10 -1.42 -11.89
N ARG A 80 -0.27 -1.05 -13.11
CA ARG A 80 0.18 0.18 -13.78
C ARG A 80 -0.26 1.45 -13.04
N ALA A 81 0.34 2.58 -13.42
CA ALA A 81 0.16 3.90 -12.81
C ALA A 81 0.55 3.92 -11.32
N SER A 82 1.70 3.33 -10.99
CA SER A 82 2.28 3.42 -9.64
C SER A 82 2.75 4.85 -9.32
N LEU A 83 2.58 5.28 -8.06
CA LEU A 83 2.93 6.65 -7.65
C LEU A 83 4.43 6.93 -7.67
N THR A 84 5.25 5.91 -7.40
CA THR A 84 6.70 6.07 -7.19
C THR A 84 7.54 5.03 -7.94
N ARG A 85 6.92 4.17 -8.76
CA ARG A 85 7.58 3.13 -9.56
C ARG A 85 7.07 3.19 -10.99
N ASP A 86 7.88 2.71 -11.92
CA ASP A 86 7.47 2.59 -13.32
C ASP A 86 6.52 1.41 -13.53
N ASP A 87 5.83 1.42 -14.67
CA ASP A 87 4.99 0.30 -15.07
C ASP A 87 5.87 -0.87 -15.54
N ALA A 88 5.38 -2.11 -15.41
CA ALA A 88 6.13 -3.31 -15.81
C ALA A 88 6.53 -3.31 -17.29
N GLU A 89 5.77 -2.64 -18.17
CA GLU A 89 6.11 -2.49 -19.59
C GLU A 89 7.39 -1.67 -19.82
N ALA A 90 7.82 -0.86 -18.84
CA ALA A 90 9.07 -0.11 -18.90
C ALA A 90 10.30 -0.92 -18.43
N GLY A 91 10.10 -2.15 -17.95
CA GLY A 91 11.15 -3.10 -17.58
C GLY A 91 11.21 -3.41 -16.09
N ASP A 92 11.38 -2.40 -15.22
CA ASP A 92 11.48 -2.58 -13.77
C ASP A 92 10.36 -1.83 -13.02
N ALA A 93 9.37 -2.60 -12.56
CA ALA A 93 8.25 -2.11 -11.76
C ALA A 93 8.45 -2.24 -10.23
N SER A 94 9.65 -2.66 -9.80
CA SER A 94 9.93 -3.01 -8.40
C SER A 94 10.85 -1.99 -7.72
N THR A 95 11.73 -1.35 -8.49
CA THR A 95 12.63 -0.30 -7.99
C THR A 95 11.92 1.04 -7.87
N LEU A 96 12.29 1.81 -6.84
CA LEU A 96 11.85 3.20 -6.69
C LEU A 96 12.35 4.04 -7.87
N ASN A 97 11.45 4.73 -8.56
CA ASN A 97 11.80 5.76 -9.54
C ASN A 97 11.92 7.12 -8.83
N PRO A 98 13.13 7.72 -8.73
CA PRO A 98 13.32 8.99 -8.03
C PRO A 98 12.57 10.16 -8.64
N ALA A 99 12.39 10.18 -9.97
CA ALA A 99 11.65 11.24 -10.65
C ALA A 99 10.16 11.18 -10.32
N ARG A 100 9.57 9.97 -10.26
CA ARG A 100 8.18 9.78 -9.83
C ARG A 100 7.98 10.13 -8.36
N LEU A 101 8.90 9.74 -7.48
CA LEU A 101 8.88 10.15 -6.07
C LEU A 101 8.92 11.67 -5.95
N ARG A 102 9.81 12.34 -6.70
CA ARG A 102 9.88 13.80 -6.69
C ARG A 102 8.58 14.44 -7.17
N ALA A 103 7.99 13.95 -8.26
CA ALA A 103 6.69 14.42 -8.73
C ALA A 103 5.58 14.21 -7.68
N PHE A 104 5.58 13.09 -6.96
CA PHE A 104 4.63 12.85 -5.85
C PHE A 104 4.80 13.86 -4.70
N LEU A 105 6.04 14.22 -4.36
CA LEU A 105 6.33 15.23 -3.34
C LEU A 105 5.95 16.63 -3.82
N ASP A 106 6.26 16.97 -5.07
CA ASP A 106 5.95 18.27 -5.70
C ASP A 106 4.44 18.49 -5.87
N ASP A 107 3.64 17.42 -5.91
CA ASP A 107 2.17 17.49 -5.86
C ASP A 107 1.64 17.96 -4.49
N SER A 108 2.49 18.16 -3.48
CA SER A 108 2.12 18.83 -2.23
C SER A 108 2.49 20.31 -2.25
N THR A 109 1.53 21.14 -1.85
CA THR A 109 1.73 22.60 -1.71
C THR A 109 2.05 23.00 -0.27
N THR A 110 2.23 22.01 0.60
CA THR A 110 2.57 22.19 2.02
C THR A 110 3.78 21.31 2.34
N ASP A 111 4.33 21.47 3.53
CA ASP A 111 5.39 20.65 4.12
C ASP A 111 4.96 19.23 4.51
N ALA A 112 3.73 18.84 4.16
CA ALA A 112 3.11 17.57 4.54
C ALA A 112 2.41 16.92 3.36
N ILE A 113 2.36 15.59 3.36
CA ILE A 113 1.52 14.85 2.41
C ILE A 113 0.07 14.91 2.90
N THR A 114 -0.83 15.41 2.04
CA THR A 114 -2.25 15.56 2.35
C THR A 114 -3.08 14.65 1.44
N VAL A 115 -4.34 14.40 1.82
CA VAL A 115 -5.29 13.68 0.95
C VAL A 115 -5.41 14.36 -0.41
N ARG A 116 -5.36 15.71 -0.42
CA ARG A 116 -5.43 16.49 -1.65
C ARG A 116 -4.18 16.28 -2.51
N SER A 117 -2.98 16.29 -1.94
CA SER A 117 -1.75 16.05 -2.72
C SER A 117 -1.71 14.64 -3.29
N VAL A 118 -2.09 13.63 -2.50
CA VAL A 118 -2.19 12.23 -2.96
C VAL A 118 -3.22 12.08 -4.08
N ALA A 119 -4.36 12.76 -3.99
CA ALA A 119 -5.36 12.75 -5.05
C ALA A 119 -4.84 13.39 -6.35
N ARG A 120 -4.10 14.50 -6.25
CA ARG A 120 -3.44 15.12 -7.42
C ARG A 120 -2.46 14.15 -8.08
N SER A 121 -1.58 13.53 -7.30
CA SER A 121 -0.64 12.54 -7.83
C SER A 121 -1.32 11.37 -8.50
N ARG A 122 -2.43 10.89 -7.92
CA ARG A 122 -3.22 9.80 -8.50
C ARG A 122 -3.81 10.17 -9.86
N LEU A 123 -4.36 11.38 -10.00
CA LEU A 123 -4.87 11.87 -11.29
C LEU A 123 -3.72 11.99 -12.30
N ARG A 124 -2.60 12.62 -11.91
CA ARG A 124 -1.42 12.76 -12.77
C ARG A 124 -0.95 11.43 -13.34
N VAL A 125 -0.76 10.40 -12.51
CA VAL A 125 -0.27 9.09 -13.01
C VAL A 125 -1.33 8.34 -13.83
N GLN A 126 -2.62 8.64 -13.67
CA GLN A 126 -3.70 8.07 -14.50
C GLN A 126 -3.82 8.76 -15.85
N GLU A 127 -3.28 9.96 -16.00
CA GLU A 127 -3.27 10.74 -17.24
C GLU A 127 -1.97 10.55 -18.05
N GLU A 128 -0.98 9.85 -17.52
CA GLU A 128 0.28 9.56 -18.20
C GLU A 128 0.03 8.73 -19.49
N PRO A 129 0.75 9.01 -20.60
CA PRO A 129 0.59 8.27 -21.84
C PRO A 129 0.74 6.76 -21.66
N GLY A 130 -0.26 6.01 -22.10
CA GLY A 130 -0.35 4.58 -21.91
C GLY A 130 -1.07 4.15 -20.64
N ALA A 131 -1.48 5.04 -19.72
CA ALA A 131 -2.23 4.66 -18.51
C ALA A 131 -3.52 3.89 -18.86
N PRO A 132 -3.78 2.72 -18.27
CA PRO A 132 -4.92 1.89 -18.65
C PRO A 132 -6.23 2.43 -18.06
N PHE A 133 -7.35 2.09 -18.70
CA PHE A 133 -8.62 1.94 -17.97
C PHE A 133 -8.39 0.90 -16.88
N LEU A 134 -8.30 1.33 -15.63
CA LEU A 134 -8.24 0.42 -14.49
C LEU A 134 -9.48 -0.48 -14.55
N THR A 135 -9.29 -1.80 -14.57
CA THR A 135 -10.39 -2.74 -14.33
C THR A 135 -11.06 -2.41 -12.99
N GLU A 136 -12.31 -2.80 -12.77
CA GLU A 136 -13.03 -2.47 -11.54
C GLU A 136 -12.26 -2.91 -10.26
N THR A 137 -11.58 -4.06 -10.34
CA THR A 137 -10.68 -4.57 -9.29
C THR A 137 -9.45 -3.68 -9.07
N GLN A 138 -8.83 -3.19 -10.14
CA GLN A 138 -7.70 -2.25 -10.06
C GLN A 138 -8.14 -0.87 -9.55
N ALA A 139 -9.33 -0.41 -9.95
CA ALA A 139 -9.92 0.84 -9.47
C ALA A 139 -10.32 0.77 -7.98
N ALA A 140 -10.90 -0.36 -7.54
CA ALA A 140 -11.18 -0.61 -6.12
C ALA A 140 -9.89 -0.65 -5.29
N THR A 141 -8.85 -1.31 -5.82
CA THR A 141 -7.51 -1.36 -5.21
C THR A 141 -6.90 0.04 -5.08
N ALA A 142 -6.97 0.88 -6.12
CA ALA A 142 -6.50 2.27 -6.10
C ALA A 142 -7.32 3.15 -5.13
N ARG A 143 -8.65 2.96 -5.03
CA ARG A 143 -9.51 3.68 -4.07
C ARG A 143 -9.19 3.32 -2.62
N GLN A 144 -8.82 2.08 -2.33
CA GLN A 144 -8.44 1.64 -0.99
C GLN A 144 -7.14 2.32 -0.50
N GLU A 145 -6.22 2.67 -1.41
CA GLU A 145 -4.98 3.41 -1.07
C GLU A 145 -5.25 4.80 -0.53
N ARG A 146 -6.30 5.44 -1.03
CA ARG A 146 -6.72 6.77 -0.55
C ARG A 146 -7.11 6.74 0.94
N ARG A 147 -7.64 5.61 1.43
CA ARG A 147 -8.14 5.47 2.82
C ARG A 147 -7.02 5.19 3.83
N SER A 148 -6.01 4.42 3.46
CA SER A 148 -4.87 4.09 4.33
C SER A 148 -4.04 5.32 4.73
N ASN A 149 -3.97 6.34 3.88
CA ASN A 149 -3.29 7.62 4.19
C ASN A 149 -4.04 8.53 5.17
N VAL A 150 -5.33 8.27 5.42
CA VAL A 150 -6.18 9.10 6.28
C VAL A 150 -6.24 8.54 7.70
N ALA A 151 -6.04 7.23 7.86
CA ALA A 151 -6.19 6.53 9.14
C ALA A 151 -5.12 6.89 10.18
N GLY A 152 -3.95 7.41 9.78
CA GLY A 152 -2.88 7.81 10.69
C GLY A 152 -3.18 9.02 11.60
N ARG A 153 -4.34 9.68 11.45
CA ARG A 153 -4.68 10.90 12.21
C ARG A 153 -5.98 10.81 13.01
N ALA A 154 -6.71 9.69 12.95
CA ALA A 154 -8.00 9.55 13.66
C ALA A 154 -7.87 9.12 15.13
N GLY A 155 -6.66 9.10 15.69
CA GLY A 155 -6.39 8.64 17.06
C GLY A 155 -6.26 9.73 18.14
N HIS A 156 -6.49 11.01 17.84
CA HIS A 156 -6.36 12.09 18.85
C HIS A 156 -7.43 13.19 18.70
N SER A 157 -8.19 13.39 19.79
CA SER A 157 -9.23 14.41 20.07
C SER A 157 -10.56 14.19 19.33
N GLU A 158 -11.76 14.28 19.93
CA GLU A 158 -12.23 14.91 21.17
C GLU A 158 -13.36 14.05 21.77
N THR A 159 -13.23 13.62 23.03
CA THR A 159 -14.40 13.43 23.90
C THR A 159 -14.33 14.49 24.97
N ASP A 160 -14.71 15.71 24.60
CA ASP A 160 -15.06 16.73 25.55
C ASP A 160 -16.47 17.23 25.24
N LYS A 161 -17.23 17.48 26.31
CA LYS A 161 -18.63 17.93 26.40
C LYS A 161 -19.73 16.85 26.50
N ALA A 162 -20.04 16.53 27.75
CA ALA A 162 -21.42 16.60 28.24
C ALA A 162 -21.44 16.91 29.75
N VAL A 163 -21.26 18.18 30.11
CA VAL A 163 -21.83 18.73 31.36
C VAL A 163 -23.27 19.10 31.06
N ALA A 164 -24.22 18.41 31.68
CA ALA A 164 -25.64 18.75 31.62
C ALA A 164 -26.00 19.71 32.76
N PRO A 165 -26.83 20.75 32.52
CA PRO A 165 -27.34 21.61 33.58
C PRO A 165 -28.66 21.09 34.18
N ASN A 166 -28.67 21.01 35.51
CA ASN A 166 -29.73 21.17 36.52
C ASN A 166 -29.68 20.10 37.60
#